data_AF-A0A4U3MDK4-F1
#
_entry.id   AF-A0A4U3MDK4-F1
#
_cell.length_a   1.000
_cell.length_b   1.000
_cell.length_c   1.000
_cell.angle_alpha   90.00
_cell.angle_beta   90.00
_cell.angle_gamma   90.00
#
_symmetry.space_group_name_H-M   'P 1'
#
loop_
_entity.id
_entity.type
_entity.pdbx_description
1 polymer ?
#
loop_
_entity_poly.entity_id
_entity_poly.type
_entity_poly.pdbx_seq_one_letter_code
_entity_poly.pdbx_strand_id
1 'polypeptide(L)' 'MRKVLGVLGFVLGAYLIVRALAEPFVIDMSDPATYRDDWGGPSLAGVLAVHCGPGVVSAVLIAWVLLRRRSRSRSR' A
#
# COMPACT_ATOMS: atom_id res chain seq x y z
N MET A 1 -14.13 -13.98 -15.61
CA MET A 1 -13.44 -12.67 -15.47
C MET A 1 -13.44 -12.13 -14.04
N ARG A 2 -14.59 -11.90 -13.38
CA ARG A 2 -14.64 -11.28 -12.02
C ARG A 2 -13.73 -11.93 -10.95
N LYS A 3 -13.62 -13.27 -10.92
CA LYS A 3 -12.71 -13.99 -10.01
C LYS A 3 -11.24 -13.66 -10.29
N VAL A 4 -10.86 -13.63 -11.57
CA VAL A 4 -9.50 -13.29 -12.02
C VAL A 4 -9.16 -11.86 -11.63
N LEU A 5 -10.05 -10.89 -11.89
CA LEU A 5 -9.87 -9.50 -11.47
C LEU A 5 -9.72 -9.39 -9.94
N GLY A 6 -10.49 -10.17 -9.18
CA GLY A 6 -10.37 -10.20 -7.72
C GLY A 6 -9.03 -10.71 -7.23
N VAL A 7 -8.49 -11.78 -7.84
CA VAL A 7 -7.15 -12.31 -7.51
C VAL A 7 -6.06 -11.31 -7.88
N LEU A 8 -6.11 -10.76 -9.10
CA LEU A 8 -5.13 -9.77 -9.55
C LEU A 8 -5.13 -8.52 -8.66
N GLY A 9 -6.31 -8.00 -8.31
CA GLY A 9 -6.44 -6.87 -7.40
C GLY A 9 -5.89 -7.18 -6.00
N PHE A 10 -6.09 -8.39 -5.49
CA PHE A 10 -5.52 -8.80 -4.21
C PHE A 10 -3.99 -8.92 -4.26
N VAL A 11 -3.43 -9.53 -5.31
CA VAL A 11 -1.98 -9.64 -5.50
C VAL A 11 -1.34 -8.26 -5.62
N LEU A 12 -1.91 -7.39 -6.46
CA LEU A 12 -1.44 -6.01 -6.60
C LEU A 12 -1.52 -5.25 -5.27
N GLY A 13 -2.64 -5.36 -4.56
CA GLY A 13 -2.80 -4.72 -3.26
C GLY A 13 -1.79 -5.22 -2.23
N ALA A 14 -1.55 -6.53 -2.16
CA ALA A 14 -0.55 -7.13 -1.28
C ALA A 14 0.87 -6.65 -1.62
N TYR A 15 1.23 -6.59 -2.90
CA TYR A 15 2.50 -6.04 -3.35
C TYR A 15 2.68 -4.57 -2.90
N LEU A 16 1.66 -3.74 -3.08
CA LEU A 16 1.71 -2.33 -2.66
C LEU A 16 1.87 -2.17 -1.14
N ILE A 17 1.27 -3.05 -0.34
CA ILE A 17 1.46 -3.06 1.12
C ILE A 17 2.90 -3.38 1.47
N VAL A 18 3.48 -4.43 0.88
CA VAL A 18 4.87 -4.81 1.13
C VAL A 18 5.82 -3.70 0.73
N ARG A 19 5.62 -3.08 -0.44
CA ARG A 19 6.39 -1.92 -0.88
C ARG A 19 6.30 -0.75 0.12
N ALA A 20 5.09 -0.42 0.58
CA ALA A 20 4.89 0.64 1.57
C ALA A 20 5.58 0.36 2.92
N LEU A 21 5.70 -0.90 3.31
CA LEU A 21 6.42 -1.30 4.53
C LEU A 21 7.94 -1.30 4.33
N ALA A 22 8.42 -1.59 3.12
CA ALA A 22 9.84 -1.64 2.80
C ALA A 22 10.45 -0.25 2.59
N GLU A 23 9.72 0.67 1.95
CA GLU A 23 10.22 2.01 1.57
C GLU A 23 10.97 2.73 2.70
N PRO A 24 10.44 2.80 3.95
CA PRO A 24 11.12 3.47 5.05
C PRO A 24 12.51 2.93 5.42
N PHE A 25 12.79 1.68 5.05
CA PHE A 25 14.06 1.01 5.33
C PHE A 25 15.00 1.00 4.12
N VAL A 26 14.49 1.33 2.93
CA VAL A 26 15.25 1.40 1.69
C VAL A 26 15.81 2.80 1.45
N ILE A 27 15.05 3.86 1.80
CA ILE A 27 15.49 5.24 1.66
C ILE A 27 16.26 5.72 2.90
N ASP A 28 17.30 6.53 2.70
CA ASP A 28 17.94 7.26 3.78
C ASP A 28 17.15 8.53 4.10
N MET A 29 16.27 8.46 5.10
CA MET A 29 15.44 9.59 5.51
C MET A 29 16.22 10.78 6.09
N SER A 30 17.50 10.58 6.43
CA SER A 30 18.35 11.61 7.03
C SER A 30 19.12 12.43 5.99
N ASP A 31 19.23 11.93 4.76
CA ASP A 31 19.92 12.60 3.65
C ASP A 31 18.99 12.81 2.45
N PRO A 32 18.45 14.04 2.28
CA PRO A 32 17.64 14.40 1.12
C PRO A 32 18.34 14.19 -0.22
N ALA A 33 19.68 14.19 -0.28
CA ALA A 33 20.38 13.94 -1.53
C ALA A 33 20.08 12.55 -2.12
N THR A 34 19.65 11.61 -1.28
CA THR A 34 19.35 10.22 -1.67
C THR A 34 17.96 10.04 -2.29
N TYR A 35 16.97 10.87 -1.91
CA TYR A 35 15.58 10.72 -2.35
C TYR A 35 15.00 11.96 -3.06
N ARG A 36 15.77 13.05 -3.18
CA ARG A 36 15.27 14.32 -3.74
C ARG A 36 14.82 14.23 -5.20
N ASP A 37 15.42 13.33 -5.96
CA ASP A 37 15.13 13.12 -7.37
C ASP A 37 14.13 11.95 -7.58
N ASP A 38 13.68 11.32 -6.49
CA ASP A 38 12.64 10.29 -6.52
C ASP A 38 11.25 10.91 -6.74
N TRP A 39 10.30 10.06 -7.14
CA TRP A 39 8.92 10.50 -7.32
C TRP A 39 8.29 10.91 -5.98
N GLY A 40 7.93 12.19 -5.88
CA GLY A 40 7.46 12.81 -4.64
C GLY A 40 8.53 13.62 -3.90
N GLY A 41 9.79 13.58 -4.35
CA GLY A 41 10.83 14.51 -3.92
C GLY A 41 10.53 15.96 -4.30
N PRO A 42 11.22 16.96 -3.70
CA PRO A 42 12.36 16.83 -2.80
C PRO A 42 12.00 16.60 -1.33
N SER A 43 10.71 16.60 -1.00
CA SER A 43 10.25 16.41 0.38
C SER A 43 10.13 14.93 0.75
N LEU A 44 10.59 14.55 1.95
CA LEU A 44 10.39 13.19 2.46
C LEU A 44 8.90 12.81 2.52
N ALA A 45 8.04 13.76 2.91
CA ALA A 45 6.60 13.54 2.96
C ALA A 45 6.00 13.18 1.59
N GLY A 46 6.44 13.84 0.52
CA GLY A 46 5.97 13.54 -0.83
C GLY A 46 6.45 12.17 -1.33
N VAL A 47 7.72 11.81 -1.07
CA VAL A 47 8.25 10.48 -1.40
C VAL A 47 7.44 9.40 -0.68
N LEU A 48 7.23 9.55 0.63
CA LEU A 48 6.43 8.62 1.43
C LEU A 48 4.96 8.57 0.96
N ALA A 49 4.37 9.70 0.54
CA ALA A 49 3.00 9.70 0.02
C ALA A 49 2.87 8.87 -1.25
N VAL A 50 3.81 8.97 -2.19
CA VAL A 50 3.80 8.23 -3.46
C VAL A 50 4.10 6.75 -3.25
N HIS A 51 5.02 6.41 -2.34
CA HIS A 51 5.50 5.04 -2.15
C HIS A 51 4.69 4.26 -1.12
N CYS A 52 4.27 4.90 -0.03
CA CYS A 52 3.52 4.25 1.04
C CYS A 52 2.00 4.43 0.89
N GLY A 53 1.53 5.55 0.35
CA GLY A 53 0.10 5.88 0.25
C GLY A 53 -0.75 4.80 -0.43
N PRO A 54 -0.39 4.31 -1.64
CA PRO A 54 -1.13 3.24 -2.29
C PRO A 54 -1.19 1.93 -1.48
N GLY A 55 -0.14 1.62 -0.72
CA GLY A 55 -0.11 0.47 0.17
C GLY A 55 -1.06 0.62 1.34
N VAL A 56 -1.11 1.79 1.98
CA VAL A 56 -2.07 2.10 3.05
C VAL A 56 -3.50 1.99 2.55
N VAL A 57 -3.82 2.59 1.40
CA VAL A 57 -5.16 2.47 0.79
C VAL A 57 -5.51 1.01 0.50
N SER A 58 -4.56 0.24 -0.05
CA SER A 58 -4.75 -1.18 -0.32
C SER A 58 -5.03 -1.98 0.97
N ALA A 59 -4.27 -1.73 2.04
CA ALA A 59 -4.47 -2.37 3.34
C ALA A 59 -5.88 -2.09 3.90
N VAL A 60 -6.30 -0.83 3.87
CA VAL A 60 -7.63 -0.41 4.35
C VAL A 60 -8.74 -1.09 3.56
N LEU A 61 -8.66 -1.09 2.23
CA LEU A 61 -9.69 -1.71 1.38
C LEU A 61 -9.75 -3.23 1.58
N ILE A 62 -8.60 -3.90 1.64
CA ILE A 62 -8.54 -5.35 1.88
C ILE A 62 -9.12 -5.67 3.26
N ALA A 63 -8.68 -4.97 4.31
CA ALA A 63 -9.18 -5.17 5.67
C ALA A 63 -10.69 -4.96 5.73
N TRP A 64 -11.21 -3.89 5.13
CA TRP A 64 -12.65 -3.59 5.08
C TRP A 64 -13.46 -4.69 4.40
N VAL A 65 -13.00 -5.20 3.25
CA VAL A 65 -13.66 -6.32 2.56
C VAL A 65 -13.66 -7.57 3.43
N LEU A 66 -12.54 -7.91 4.07
CA LEU A 66 -12.42 -9.09 4.94
C LEU A 66 -13.33 -8.99 6.17
N LEU A 67 -13.37 -7.82 6.81
CA LEU A 67 -14.25 -7.55 7.96
C LEU A 67 -15.73 -7.67 7.58
N ARG A 68 -16.13 -7.10 6.43
CA ARG A 68 -17.52 -7.21 5.93
C ARG A 68 -17.93 -8.65 5.64
N ARG A 69 -17.02 -9.49 5.14
CA ARG A 69 -17.29 -10.91 4.90
C ARG A 69 -17.48 -11.68 6.20
N ARG A 70 -16.69 -11.39 7.24
CA ARG A 70 -16.81 -12.02 8.56
C ARG A 70 -18.17 -11.74 9.20
N SER A 71 -18.67 -10.50 9.16
CA SER A 71 -19.97 -10.16 9.74
C SER A 71 -21.13 -10.90 9.08
N ARG A 72 -21.09 -11.13 7.76
CA ARG A 72 -22.12 -11.88 7.03
C ARG A 72 -22.11 -13.39 7.32
N SER A 73 -20.94 -13.94 7.68
CA SER A 73 -20.81 -15.35 8.03
C SER A 73 -21.28 -15.65 9.45
N ARG A 74 -21.42 -14.63 10.30
CA ARG A 74 -21.81 -14.78 11.71
C ARG A 74 -23.32 -14.64 11.95
N SER A 75 -24.05 -14.17 10.94
CA SER A 75 -25.52 -13.98 10.95
C SER A 75 -26.29 -15.06 10.18
N ARG A 76 -25.59 -16.11 9.71
CA ARG A 76 -26.16 -17.34 9.15
C ARG A 76 -25.81 -18.48 10.10
#